data_AF-J9W4Z3-F1
#
_entry.id   AF-J9W4Z3-F1
#
_cell.length_a   1.000
_cell.length_b   1.000
_cell.length_c   1.000
_cell.angle_alpha   90.00
_cell.angle_beta   90.00
_cell.angle_gamma   90.00
#
_symmetry.space_group_name_H-M   'P 1'
#
loop_
_entity.id
_entity.type
_entity.pdbx_description
1 polymer ?
#
loop_
_entity_poly.entity_id
_entity_poly.type
_entity_poly.pdbx_seq_one_letter_code
_entity_poly.pdbx_strand_id
1 'polypeptide(L)'
;MIDLQKIANKEQKYIVQVNQVPLANRKVNAITIMDSGTADGWAQAGQIVITSSRMMPEKIETAKTLIHQLVEKQASCLMIKPYADNEESDIPQTLIDYCTHLDFPLFQIRENTTYIQIMNDINAILFEGRRINKMADLDLDYLLKTNSASDKDFDFISSLKNVDLYSLKVRVARISLSEIPKPSERIAVQFNLMNQIRAFFDRVQQEKRIKTYFIVESADGATAISFFDHEQMELPPDDRIPFKRLISNVRIPRFTVYEGVSNAHPAKKFIAPILRPASASTSLRPWTGHDDPSFTGTSACGTW
;
A
#
# COMPACT_ATOMS: atom_id res chain seq x y z
N MET A 1 6.59 -1.00 -2.17
CA MET A 1 5.91 -1.04 -3.49
C MET A 1 6.09 0.31 -4.18
N ILE A 2 6.05 0.37 -5.51
CA ILE A 2 6.28 1.62 -6.28
C ILE A 2 5.14 1.85 -7.27
N ASP A 3 4.76 3.10 -7.49
CA ASP A 3 3.73 3.46 -8.47
C ASP A 3 4.14 3.11 -9.89
N LEU A 4 3.25 2.43 -10.62
CA LEU A 4 3.42 2.10 -12.03
C LEU A 4 3.64 3.37 -12.88
N GLN A 5 2.94 4.46 -12.55
CA GLN A 5 3.16 5.77 -13.19
C GLN A 5 4.62 6.24 -13.08
N LYS A 6 5.26 6.03 -11.91
CA LYS A 6 6.67 6.42 -11.71
C LYS A 6 7.61 5.60 -12.59
N ILE A 7 7.31 4.31 -12.77
CA ILE A 7 8.04 3.42 -13.67
C ILE A 7 7.84 3.88 -15.12
N ALA A 8 6.59 4.06 -15.55
CA ALA A 8 6.25 4.51 -16.90
C ALA A 8 6.94 5.84 -17.27
N ASN A 9 6.96 6.82 -16.37
CA ASN A 9 7.61 8.11 -16.60
C ASN A 9 9.13 7.98 -16.78
N LYS A 10 9.78 7.11 -16.00
CA LYS A 10 11.24 6.89 -16.10
C LYS A 10 11.62 6.08 -17.35
N GLU A 11 10.77 5.13 -17.72
CA GLU A 11 11.02 4.20 -18.82
C GLU A 11 10.38 4.61 -20.16
N GLN A 12 9.87 5.84 -20.30
CA GLN A 12 9.19 6.34 -21.51
C GLN A 12 10.01 6.22 -22.81
N LYS A 13 11.35 6.16 -22.67
CA LYS A 13 12.29 5.91 -23.78
C LYS A 13 12.20 4.48 -24.33
N TYR A 14 11.67 3.54 -23.56
CA TYR A 14 11.65 2.10 -23.86
C TYR A 14 10.25 1.52 -23.95
N ILE A 15 9.28 2.09 -23.25
CA ILE A 15 7.90 1.61 -23.24
C ILE A 15 6.92 2.71 -23.60
N VAL A 16 5.83 2.33 -24.25
CA VAL A 16 4.72 3.22 -24.61
C VAL A 16 3.44 2.56 -24.13
N GLN A 17 2.62 3.30 -23.38
CA GLN A 17 1.29 2.80 -23.02
C GLN A 17 0.38 2.87 -24.24
N VAL A 18 -0.26 1.76 -24.59
CA VAL A 18 -1.09 1.66 -25.81
C VAL A 18 -2.59 1.82 -25.54
N ASN A 19 -3.01 1.70 -24.28
CA ASN A 19 -4.39 1.96 -23.86
C ASN A 19 -4.49 3.18 -22.92
N GLN A 20 -5.66 3.80 -22.82
CA GLN A 20 -5.87 5.02 -22.00
C GLN A 20 -6.25 4.71 -20.54
N VAL A 21 -5.69 3.64 -19.97
CA VAL A 21 -5.96 3.21 -18.60
C VAL A 21 -5.14 4.06 -17.60
N PRO A 22 -5.73 4.64 -16.56
CA PRO A 22 -4.98 5.38 -15.54
C PRO A 22 -3.94 4.49 -14.82
N LEU A 23 -2.70 4.98 -14.71
CA LEU A 23 -1.62 4.29 -14.00
C LEU A 23 -1.48 4.71 -12.53
N ALA A 24 -2.17 5.77 -12.13
CA ALA A 24 -2.13 6.29 -10.77
C ALA A 24 -2.60 5.24 -9.76
N ASN A 25 -1.96 5.19 -8.60
CA ASN A 25 -2.25 4.26 -7.49
C ASN A 25 -2.08 2.76 -7.81
N ARG A 26 -1.64 2.38 -9.01
CA ARG A 26 -1.26 0.99 -9.33
C ARG A 26 0.13 0.72 -8.80
N LYS A 27 0.24 -0.23 -7.87
CA LYS A 27 1.49 -0.53 -7.18
C LYS A 27 2.18 -1.76 -7.75
N VAL A 28 3.46 -1.62 -8.03
CA VAL A 28 4.35 -2.66 -8.52
C VAL A 28 5.28 -3.13 -7.40
N ASN A 29 5.48 -4.44 -7.28
CA ASN A 29 6.42 -5.06 -6.34
C ASN A 29 7.57 -5.83 -7.01
N ALA A 30 7.35 -6.33 -8.22
CA ALA A 30 8.28 -7.17 -8.95
C ALA A 30 7.96 -7.18 -10.46
N ILE A 31 8.81 -7.87 -11.21
CA ILE A 31 8.67 -8.09 -12.65
C ILE A 31 8.71 -9.60 -12.87
N THR A 32 7.91 -10.08 -13.81
CA THR A 32 7.96 -11.45 -14.30
C THR A 32 8.06 -11.45 -15.81
N ILE A 33 8.90 -12.31 -16.35
CA ILE A 33 8.90 -12.63 -17.78
C ILE A 33 8.05 -13.89 -17.97
N MET A 34 7.11 -13.82 -18.88
CA MET A 34 6.27 -14.94 -19.28
C MET A 34 6.78 -15.48 -20.62
N ASP A 35 7.21 -16.73 -20.61
CA ASP A 35 7.77 -17.46 -21.74
C ASP A 35 6.80 -18.52 -22.32
N SER A 36 5.54 -18.52 -21.87
CA SER A 36 4.48 -19.43 -22.31
C SER A 36 3.14 -18.72 -22.47
N GLY A 37 2.23 -19.30 -23.25
CA GLY A 37 0.89 -18.74 -23.50
C GLY A 37 -0.11 -18.88 -22.34
N THR A 38 0.34 -19.22 -21.12
CA THR A 38 -0.51 -19.46 -19.95
C THR A 38 0.00 -18.69 -18.74
N ALA A 39 -0.91 -18.07 -17.96
CA ALA A 39 -0.53 -17.31 -16.77
C ALA A 39 -0.15 -18.19 -15.55
N ASP A 40 -0.41 -19.49 -15.60
CA ASP A 40 -0.23 -20.37 -14.46
C ASP A 40 1.24 -20.59 -14.10
N GLY A 41 1.59 -20.27 -12.86
CA GLY A 41 2.94 -20.35 -12.32
C GLY A 41 3.79 -19.08 -12.45
N TRP A 42 3.39 -18.13 -13.30
CA TRP A 42 4.25 -16.98 -13.64
C TRP A 42 3.88 -15.70 -12.88
N ALA A 43 2.62 -15.27 -12.96
CA ALA A 43 2.21 -13.97 -12.42
C ALA A 43 1.74 -14.06 -10.97
N GLN A 44 2.28 -13.17 -10.13
CA GLN A 44 1.81 -12.90 -8.77
C GLN A 44 1.25 -11.48 -8.68
N ALA A 45 0.48 -11.26 -7.63
CA ALA A 45 -0.12 -9.95 -7.33
C ALA A 45 0.96 -8.86 -7.27
N GLY A 46 0.75 -7.77 -8.02
CA GLY A 46 1.67 -6.63 -8.06
C GLY A 46 2.80 -6.71 -9.06
N GLN A 47 2.85 -7.74 -9.90
CA GLN A 47 3.92 -7.88 -10.88
C GLN A 47 3.62 -7.15 -12.18
N ILE A 48 4.65 -6.55 -12.77
CA ILE A 48 4.68 -6.24 -14.20
C ILE A 48 4.94 -7.54 -14.93
N VAL A 49 4.06 -7.92 -15.85
CA VAL A 49 4.28 -9.09 -16.71
C VAL A 49 4.84 -8.64 -18.04
N ILE A 50 5.98 -9.19 -18.43
CA ILE A 50 6.66 -8.91 -19.69
C ILE A 50 6.60 -10.14 -20.59
N THR A 51 6.25 -9.98 -21.86
CA THR A 51 6.25 -11.06 -22.84
C THR A 51 6.57 -10.55 -24.25
N SER A 52 6.72 -11.46 -25.22
CA SER A 52 6.83 -11.12 -26.64
C SER A 52 5.51 -11.33 -27.36
N SER A 53 5.30 -10.65 -28.48
CA SER A 53 4.22 -10.96 -29.41
C SER A 53 4.26 -12.43 -29.88
N ARG A 54 5.47 -13.02 -30.01
CA ARG A 54 5.65 -14.45 -30.35
C ARG A 54 5.18 -15.44 -29.27
N MET A 55 5.20 -15.04 -27.99
CA MET A 55 4.75 -15.89 -26.89
C MET A 55 3.27 -15.65 -26.53
N MET A 56 2.66 -14.62 -27.11
CA MET A 56 1.22 -14.39 -26.97
C MET A 56 0.44 -15.43 -27.77
N PRO A 57 -0.72 -15.90 -27.27
CA PRO A 57 -1.57 -16.79 -28.03
C PRO A 57 -2.03 -16.16 -29.35
N GLU A 58 -1.86 -16.88 -30.46
CA GLU A 58 -2.29 -16.41 -31.80
C GLU A 58 -3.80 -16.18 -31.89
N LYS A 59 -4.59 -17.03 -31.23
CA LYS A 59 -6.05 -16.89 -31.17
C LYS A 59 -6.43 -15.81 -30.18
N ILE A 60 -7.16 -14.79 -30.66
CA ILE A 60 -7.59 -13.64 -29.86
C ILE A 60 -8.34 -14.04 -28.58
N GLU A 61 -9.21 -15.05 -28.63
CA GLU A 61 -9.97 -15.51 -27.46
C GLU A 61 -9.09 -16.18 -26.40
N THR A 62 -8.03 -16.88 -26.84
CA THR A 62 -7.03 -17.43 -25.93
C THR A 62 -6.18 -16.31 -25.30
N ALA A 63 -5.82 -15.28 -26.07
CA ALA A 63 -5.11 -14.12 -25.56
C ALA A 63 -5.96 -13.33 -24.53
N LYS A 64 -7.25 -13.15 -24.77
CA LYS A 64 -8.20 -12.58 -23.80
C LYS A 64 -8.30 -13.41 -22.53
N THR A 65 -8.32 -14.74 -22.65
CA THR A 65 -8.32 -15.65 -21.50
C THR A 65 -7.06 -15.46 -20.65
N LEU A 66 -5.88 -15.40 -21.29
CA LEU A 66 -4.62 -15.10 -20.61
C LEU A 66 -4.67 -13.76 -19.87
N ILE A 67 -5.14 -12.68 -20.53
CA ILE A 67 -5.26 -11.36 -19.91
C ILE A 67 -6.21 -11.40 -18.71
N HIS A 68 -7.34 -12.10 -18.83
CA HIS A 68 -8.28 -12.28 -17.73
C HIS A 68 -7.60 -12.94 -16.52
N GLN A 69 -6.82 -14.00 -16.75
CA GLN A 69 -6.06 -14.66 -15.69
C GLN A 69 -5.02 -13.73 -15.04
N LEU A 70 -4.35 -12.86 -15.81
CA LEU A 70 -3.42 -11.87 -15.27
C LEU A 70 -4.13 -10.85 -14.37
N VAL A 71 -5.33 -10.40 -14.77
CA VAL A 71 -6.18 -9.51 -13.97
C VAL A 71 -6.64 -10.20 -12.68
N GLU A 72 -7.11 -11.44 -12.76
CA GLU A 72 -7.50 -12.24 -11.58
C GLU A 72 -6.34 -12.44 -10.60
N LYS A 73 -5.13 -12.65 -11.12
CA LYS A 73 -3.90 -12.75 -10.32
C LYS A 73 -3.39 -11.38 -9.84
N GLN A 74 -4.08 -10.29 -10.13
CA GLN A 74 -3.75 -8.92 -9.71
C GLN A 74 -2.39 -8.45 -10.23
N ALA A 75 -2.03 -8.84 -11.46
CA ALA A 75 -0.89 -8.25 -12.16
C ALA A 75 -1.10 -6.72 -12.30
N SER A 76 0.00 -5.96 -12.28
CA SER A 76 -0.05 -4.51 -12.37
C SER A 76 -0.27 -4.00 -13.78
N CYS A 77 0.34 -4.67 -14.76
CA CYS A 77 0.20 -4.41 -16.19
C CYS A 77 0.81 -5.55 -17.01
N LEU A 78 0.55 -5.51 -18.32
CA LEU A 78 1.23 -6.34 -19.32
C LEU A 78 2.09 -5.45 -20.23
N MET A 79 3.32 -5.87 -20.49
CA MET A 79 4.22 -5.27 -21.46
C MET A 79 4.54 -6.29 -22.55
N ILE A 80 4.26 -5.94 -23.80
CA ILE A 80 4.49 -6.80 -24.95
C ILE A 80 5.62 -6.23 -25.80
N LYS A 81 6.65 -7.03 -26.07
CA LYS A 81 7.66 -6.72 -27.07
C LYS A 81 7.21 -7.18 -28.45
N PRO A 82 7.04 -6.27 -29.42
CA PRO A 82 6.82 -6.63 -30.81
C PRO A 82 8.07 -7.32 -31.35
N TYR A 83 7.88 -8.44 -32.04
CA TYR A 83 8.90 -9.10 -32.85
C TYR A 83 8.52 -8.92 -34.32
N ALA A 84 9.16 -7.95 -34.96
CA ALA A 84 9.01 -7.71 -36.39
C ALA A 84 9.83 -8.74 -37.17
N ASP A 85 9.17 -9.81 -37.61
CA ASP A 85 9.58 -10.43 -38.88
C ASP A 85 8.72 -9.89 -40.03
N ASN A 86 7.48 -9.43 -39.74
CA ASN A 86 6.52 -8.83 -40.68
C ASN A 86 5.79 -7.62 -40.02
N GLU A 87 5.14 -6.76 -40.82
CA GLU A 87 4.42 -5.54 -40.39
C GLU A 87 3.21 -5.77 -39.44
N GLU A 88 2.83 -7.02 -39.15
CA GLU A 88 1.73 -7.39 -38.23
C GLU A 88 2.14 -7.46 -36.74
N SER A 89 3.31 -6.93 -36.37
CA SER A 89 3.85 -7.06 -35.01
C SER A 89 3.17 -6.16 -33.96
N ASP A 90 2.26 -5.28 -34.40
CA ASP A 90 1.50 -4.41 -33.51
C ASP A 90 0.41 -5.15 -32.74
N ILE A 91 0.15 -4.68 -31.52
CA ILE A 91 -0.87 -5.27 -30.64
C ILE A 91 -2.26 -5.05 -31.29
N PRO A 92 -3.06 -6.10 -31.53
CA PRO A 92 -4.38 -5.95 -32.16
C PRO A 92 -5.30 -5.01 -31.37
N GLN A 93 -6.02 -4.12 -32.06
CA GLN A 93 -6.92 -3.16 -31.41
C GLN A 93 -7.97 -3.85 -30.51
N THR A 94 -8.47 -5.01 -30.93
CA THR A 94 -9.41 -5.81 -30.11
C THR A 94 -8.85 -6.22 -28.75
N LEU A 95 -7.53 -6.40 -28.65
CA LEU A 95 -6.85 -6.71 -27.40
C LEU A 95 -6.66 -5.46 -26.54
N ILE A 96 -6.32 -4.33 -27.17
CA ILE A 96 -6.21 -3.02 -26.53
C ILE A 96 -7.56 -2.63 -25.89
N ASP A 97 -8.65 -2.79 -26.63
CA ASP A 97 -10.01 -2.50 -26.16
C ASP A 97 -10.41 -3.42 -25.01
N TYR A 98 -10.07 -4.71 -25.09
CA TYR A 98 -10.34 -5.66 -24.02
C TYR A 98 -9.58 -5.33 -22.73
N CYS A 99 -8.28 -5.01 -22.82
CA CYS A 99 -7.50 -4.53 -21.68
C CYS A 99 -8.06 -3.23 -21.10
N THR A 100 -8.54 -2.32 -21.95
CA THR A 100 -9.19 -1.07 -21.53
C THR A 100 -10.48 -1.34 -20.76
N HIS A 101 -11.31 -2.25 -21.26
CA HIS A 101 -12.55 -2.66 -20.58
C HIS A 101 -12.28 -3.28 -19.20
N LEU A 102 -11.20 -4.04 -19.06
CA LEU A 102 -10.77 -4.63 -17.79
C LEU A 102 -10.00 -3.66 -16.89
N ASP A 103 -9.82 -2.39 -17.29
CA ASP A 103 -9.01 -1.41 -16.57
C ASP A 103 -7.59 -1.97 -16.27
N PHE A 104 -7.00 -2.62 -17.27
CA PHE A 104 -5.70 -3.29 -17.19
C PHE A 104 -4.68 -2.59 -18.10
N PRO A 105 -3.64 -1.93 -17.55
CA PRO A 105 -2.68 -1.21 -18.38
C PRO A 105 -1.91 -2.13 -19.31
N LEU A 106 -1.79 -1.70 -20.56
CA LEU A 106 -1.07 -2.41 -21.62
C LEU A 106 0.02 -1.50 -22.19
N PHE A 107 1.23 -2.03 -22.27
CA PHE A 107 2.38 -1.32 -22.82
C PHE A 107 2.98 -2.09 -23.98
N GLN A 108 3.43 -1.35 -24.99
CA GLN A 108 4.31 -1.84 -26.04
C GLN A 108 5.75 -1.46 -25.70
N ILE A 109 6.63 -2.45 -25.75
CA ILE A 109 8.08 -2.23 -25.66
C ILE A 109 8.58 -1.79 -27.04
N ARG A 110 9.41 -0.76 -27.11
CA ARG A 110 10.00 -0.31 -28.38
C ARG A 110 10.96 -1.35 -28.94
N GLU A 111 10.95 -1.55 -30.25
CA GLU A 111 11.69 -2.60 -30.97
C GLU A 111 13.18 -2.67 -30.62
N ASN A 112 13.84 -1.51 -30.57
CA ASN A 112 15.27 -1.39 -30.27
C ASN A 112 15.64 -1.60 -28.79
N THR A 113 14.68 -2.07 -27.97
CA THR A 113 14.89 -2.30 -26.54
C THR A 113 14.97 -3.79 -26.24
N THR A 114 15.98 -4.19 -25.47
CA THR A 114 16.11 -5.56 -24.96
C THR A 114 15.32 -5.75 -23.66
N TYR A 115 14.88 -6.98 -23.39
CA TYR A 115 14.24 -7.30 -22.10
C TYR A 115 15.16 -7.01 -20.91
N ILE A 116 16.45 -7.28 -21.06
CA ILE A 116 17.45 -7.09 -20.01
C ILE A 116 17.56 -5.60 -19.62
N GLN A 117 17.54 -4.68 -20.59
CA GLN A 117 17.57 -3.24 -20.32
C GLN A 117 16.37 -2.81 -19.48
N ILE A 118 15.15 -3.17 -19.90
CA ILE A 118 13.92 -2.82 -19.16
C ILE A 118 13.93 -3.44 -17.78
N MET A 119 14.29 -4.72 -17.68
CA MET A 119 14.34 -5.41 -16.39
C MET A 119 15.34 -4.77 -15.44
N ASN A 120 16.53 -4.43 -15.90
CA ASN A 120 17.56 -3.81 -15.06
C ASN A 120 17.11 -2.43 -14.56
N ASP A 121 16.58 -1.59 -15.45
CA ASP A 121 16.15 -0.23 -15.10
C ASP A 121 14.96 -0.28 -14.13
N ILE A 122 13.94 -1.10 -14.40
CA ILE A 122 12.79 -1.26 -13.49
C ILE A 122 13.22 -1.90 -12.16
N ASN A 123 14.09 -2.93 -12.16
CA ASN A 123 14.56 -3.54 -10.93
C ASN A 123 15.38 -2.56 -10.08
N ALA A 124 16.17 -1.68 -10.69
CA ALA A 124 16.88 -0.62 -9.97
C ALA A 124 15.88 0.35 -9.29
N ILE A 125 14.81 0.74 -9.99
CA ILE A 125 13.73 1.57 -9.42
C ILE A 125 13.05 0.84 -8.25
N LEU A 126 12.73 -0.44 -8.40
CA LEU A 126 12.09 -1.25 -7.36
C LEU A 126 13.01 -1.46 -6.16
N PHE A 127 14.30 -1.71 -6.38
CA PHE A 127 15.30 -1.89 -5.32
C PHE A 127 15.48 -0.62 -4.51
N GLU A 128 15.69 0.52 -5.17
CA GLU A 128 15.82 1.81 -4.49
C GLU A 128 14.55 2.16 -3.73
N GLY A 129 13.39 1.92 -4.34
CA GLY A 129 12.10 2.06 -3.69
C GLY A 129 11.93 1.19 -2.45
N ARG A 130 12.36 -0.08 -2.50
CA ARG A 130 12.35 -0.99 -1.34
C ARG A 130 13.27 -0.50 -0.23
N ARG A 131 14.46 -0.02 -0.57
CA ARG A 131 15.44 0.52 0.38
C ARG A 131 14.87 1.72 1.13
N ILE A 132 14.33 2.70 0.41
CA ILE A 132 13.71 3.91 0.99
C ILE A 132 12.54 3.53 1.92
N ASN A 133 11.63 2.67 1.44
CA ASN A 133 10.48 2.23 2.25
C ASN A 133 10.93 1.50 3.50
N LYS A 134 11.96 0.64 3.41
CA LYS A 134 12.46 -0.10 4.57
C LYS A 134 13.08 0.82 5.62
N MET A 135 13.80 1.85 5.22
CA MET A 135 14.30 2.87 6.14
C MET A 135 13.14 3.60 6.82
N ALA A 136 12.11 3.98 6.07
CA ALA A 136 10.93 4.65 6.64
C ALA A 136 10.19 3.75 7.63
N ASP A 137 10.05 2.45 7.32
CA ASP A 137 9.42 1.49 8.21
C ASP A 137 10.20 1.33 9.52
N LEU A 138 11.54 1.34 9.47
CA LEU A 138 12.38 1.25 10.67
C LEU A 138 12.25 2.50 11.55
N ASP A 139 12.27 3.69 10.96
CA ASP A 139 12.09 4.95 11.68
C ASP A 139 10.69 5.01 12.32
N LEU A 140 9.64 4.65 11.57
CA LEU A 140 8.27 4.62 12.07
C LEU A 140 8.06 3.57 13.17
N ASP A 141 8.67 2.39 13.04
CA ASP A 141 8.61 1.35 14.06
C ASP A 141 9.33 1.78 15.35
N TYR A 142 10.46 2.47 15.23
CA TYR A 142 11.13 3.11 16.37
C TYR A 142 10.23 4.16 17.02
N LEU A 143 9.64 5.06 16.24
CA LEU A 143 8.73 6.10 16.72
C LEU A 143 7.52 5.50 17.44
N LEU A 144 6.96 4.39 16.96
CA LEU A 144 5.84 3.68 17.59
C LEU A 144 6.16 3.08 18.96
N LYS A 145 7.44 2.87 19.28
CA LYS A 145 7.92 2.17 20.49
C LYS A 145 8.61 3.08 21.49
N THR A 146 9.05 4.28 21.07
CA THR A 146 9.78 5.22 21.91
C THR A 146 8.85 6.18 22.65
N ASN A 147 9.20 6.53 23.89
CA ASN A 147 8.49 7.54 24.69
C ASN A 147 9.18 8.91 24.64
N SER A 148 10.30 9.03 23.91
CA SER A 148 11.17 10.20 23.90
C SER A 148 11.70 10.51 22.50
N ALA A 149 10.81 10.58 21.51
CA ALA A 149 11.17 10.96 20.15
C ALA A 149 11.66 12.42 20.09
N SER A 150 12.76 12.64 19.39
CA SER A 150 13.32 13.95 19.06
C SER A 150 12.88 14.40 17.66
N ASP A 151 13.05 15.68 17.33
CA ASP A 151 12.69 16.21 16.01
C ASP A 151 13.49 15.54 14.88
N LYS A 152 14.77 15.20 15.16
CA LYS A 152 15.66 14.51 14.22
C LYS A 152 15.16 13.13 13.81
N ASP A 153 14.40 12.46 14.69
CA ASP A 153 13.82 11.15 14.40
C ASP A 153 12.72 11.24 13.32
N PHE A 154 12.26 12.44 12.98
CA PHE A 154 11.29 12.71 11.92
C PHE A 154 11.92 13.21 10.62
N ASP A 155 13.19 13.61 10.60
CA ASP A 155 13.79 14.33 9.46
C ASP A 155 13.66 13.54 8.15
N PHE A 156 14.04 12.25 8.19
CA PHE A 156 13.98 11.38 7.00
C PHE A 156 12.55 11.22 6.50
N ILE A 157 11.63 10.76 7.35
CA ILE A 157 10.23 10.53 6.96
C ILE A 157 9.51 11.83 6.56
N SER A 158 9.85 12.97 7.17
CA SER A 158 9.34 14.29 6.78
C SER A 158 9.78 14.67 5.37
N SER A 159 11.07 14.42 5.05
CA SER A 159 11.61 14.68 3.71
C SER A 159 10.94 13.85 2.61
N LEU A 160 10.54 12.60 2.92
CA LEU A 160 9.86 11.72 1.95
C LEU A 160 8.51 12.25 1.51
N LYS A 161 7.82 12.99 2.37
CA LYS A 161 6.50 13.57 2.11
C LYS A 161 6.54 15.05 1.80
N ASN A 162 7.71 15.69 1.96
CA ASN A 162 7.87 17.14 1.93
C ASN A 162 6.89 17.85 2.88
N VAL A 163 6.76 17.30 4.09
CA VAL A 163 5.89 17.81 5.14
C VAL A 163 6.66 17.71 6.44
N ASP A 164 6.69 18.80 7.20
CA ASP A 164 7.15 18.76 8.58
C ASP A 164 6.16 17.92 9.41
N LEU A 165 6.55 16.69 9.77
CA LEU A 165 5.71 15.78 10.53
C LEU A 165 5.76 16.04 12.04
N TYR A 166 6.83 16.66 12.56
CA TYR A 166 7.01 16.82 14.00
C TYR A 166 6.02 17.84 14.59
N SER A 167 5.58 18.81 13.77
CA SER A 167 4.61 19.84 14.16
C SER A 167 3.16 19.36 14.10
N LEU A 168 2.90 18.17 13.55
CA LEU A 168 1.55 17.66 13.33
C LEU A 168 0.99 16.85 14.50
N LYS A 169 -0.31 16.60 14.45
CA LYS A 169 -0.95 15.57 15.26
C LYS A 169 -0.92 14.24 14.52
N VAL A 170 -0.92 13.14 15.26
CA VAL A 170 -0.89 11.78 14.73
C VAL A 170 -2.03 10.94 15.27
N ARG A 171 -2.59 10.07 14.43
CA ARG A 171 -3.43 8.92 14.82
C ARG A 171 -2.85 7.65 14.22
N VAL A 172 -2.89 6.58 14.99
CA VAL A 172 -2.37 5.27 14.59
C VAL A 172 -3.55 4.31 14.51
N ALA A 173 -3.69 3.61 13.39
CA ALA A 173 -4.67 2.57 13.16
C ALA A 173 -3.94 1.24 12.91
N ARG A 174 -4.11 0.27 13.80
CA ARG A 174 -3.57 -1.08 13.63
C ARG A 174 -4.62 -1.96 13.02
N ILE A 175 -4.27 -2.65 11.95
CA ILE A 175 -5.13 -3.52 11.16
C ILE A 175 -4.51 -4.91 11.20
N SER A 176 -5.26 -5.90 11.70
CA SER A 176 -4.75 -7.27 11.87
C SER A 176 -5.72 -8.28 11.29
N LEU A 177 -5.18 -9.30 10.64
CA LEU A 177 -5.90 -10.48 10.17
C LEU A 177 -6.14 -11.42 11.36
N SER A 178 -7.28 -12.10 11.39
CA SER A 178 -7.64 -13.07 12.43
C SER A 178 -6.71 -14.27 12.50
N GLU A 179 -6.05 -14.59 11.40
CA GLU A 179 -5.09 -15.67 11.27
C GLU A 179 -3.97 -15.25 10.31
N ILE A 180 -2.79 -15.84 10.49
CA ILE A 180 -1.64 -15.57 9.63
C ILE A 180 -1.84 -16.32 8.30
N PRO A 181 -1.78 -15.64 7.14
CA PRO A 181 -1.92 -16.29 5.85
C PRO A 181 -0.88 -17.39 5.62
N LYS A 182 -1.29 -18.47 4.93
CA LYS A 182 -0.38 -19.55 4.55
C LYS A 182 0.73 -19.01 3.64
N PRO A 183 1.94 -19.62 3.63
CA PRO A 183 3.04 -19.15 2.79
C PRO A 183 2.69 -18.99 1.31
N SER A 184 1.83 -19.87 0.77
CA SER A 184 1.41 -19.86 -0.63
C SER A 184 0.50 -18.68 -1.03
N GLU A 185 -0.23 -18.10 -0.08
CA GLU A 185 -1.19 -17.00 -0.33
C GLU A 185 -0.74 -15.67 0.30
N ARG A 186 0.29 -15.70 1.16
CA ARG A 186 0.76 -14.54 1.93
C ARG A 186 1.02 -13.31 1.07
N ILE A 187 1.73 -13.46 -0.04
CA ILE A 187 2.08 -12.34 -0.93
C ILE A 187 0.81 -11.69 -1.49
N ALA A 188 -0.13 -12.50 -1.99
CA ALA A 188 -1.38 -12.01 -2.55
C ALA A 188 -2.25 -11.32 -1.49
N VAL A 189 -2.39 -11.94 -0.31
CA VAL A 189 -3.15 -11.38 0.82
C VAL A 189 -2.55 -10.06 1.28
N GLN A 190 -1.23 -10.00 1.49
CA GLN A 190 -0.54 -8.78 1.91
C GLN A 190 -0.64 -7.68 0.86
N PHE A 191 -0.39 -8.00 -0.42
CA PHE A 191 -0.51 -7.03 -1.51
C PHE A 191 -1.91 -6.44 -1.58
N ASN A 192 -2.94 -7.28 -1.47
CA ASN A 192 -4.33 -6.88 -1.52
C ASN A 192 -4.70 -5.99 -0.31
N LEU A 193 -4.30 -6.40 0.90
CA LEU A 193 -4.49 -5.60 2.11
C LEU A 193 -3.81 -4.23 2.00
N MET A 194 -2.55 -4.19 1.59
CA MET A 194 -1.80 -2.93 1.48
C MET A 194 -2.43 -1.99 0.46
N ASN A 195 -2.89 -2.51 -0.69
CA ASN A 195 -3.54 -1.68 -1.70
C ASN A 195 -4.87 -1.12 -1.23
N GLN A 196 -5.70 -1.91 -0.54
CA GLN A 196 -6.98 -1.41 -0.02
C GLN A 196 -6.78 -0.32 1.05
N ILE A 197 -5.82 -0.52 1.95
CA ILE A 197 -5.48 0.48 2.97
C ILE A 197 -4.96 1.76 2.31
N ARG A 198 -4.04 1.65 1.35
CA ARG A 198 -3.52 2.80 0.60
C ARG A 198 -4.63 3.55 -0.14
N ALA A 199 -5.46 2.85 -0.91
CA ALA A 199 -6.54 3.46 -1.66
C ALA A 199 -7.52 4.23 -0.74
N PHE A 200 -7.80 3.68 0.45
CA PHE A 200 -8.58 4.38 1.45
C PHE A 200 -7.89 5.69 1.89
N PHE A 201 -6.62 5.63 2.30
CA PHE A 201 -5.90 6.79 2.82
C PHE A 201 -5.56 7.83 1.75
N ASP A 202 -5.29 7.42 0.51
CA ASP A 202 -5.10 8.30 -0.64
C ASP A 202 -6.34 9.16 -0.86
N ARG A 203 -7.53 8.56 -0.83
CA ARG A 203 -8.81 9.29 -0.90
C ARG A 203 -8.99 10.25 0.27
N VAL A 204 -8.75 9.80 1.51
CA VAL A 204 -8.89 10.65 2.71
C VAL A 204 -7.92 11.85 2.65
N GLN A 205 -6.72 11.66 2.09
CA GLN A 205 -5.75 12.73 1.87
C GLN A 205 -6.21 13.69 0.75
N GLN A 206 -6.75 13.18 -0.35
CA GLN A 206 -7.30 14.00 -1.45
C GLN A 206 -8.48 14.85 -1.00
N GLU A 207 -9.33 14.30 -0.12
CA GLU A 207 -10.42 15.01 0.56
C GLU A 207 -9.92 16.03 1.60
N LYS A 208 -8.59 16.19 1.75
CA LYS A 208 -7.92 17.09 2.70
C LYS A 208 -8.30 16.84 4.17
N ARG A 209 -8.68 15.61 4.51
CA ARG A 209 -9.04 15.22 5.88
C ARG A 209 -7.83 14.80 6.71
N ILE A 210 -6.75 14.40 6.04
CA ILE A 210 -5.43 14.17 6.63
C ILE A 210 -4.41 14.96 5.81
N LYS A 211 -3.30 15.32 6.45
CA LYS A 211 -2.17 15.96 5.78
C LYS A 211 -1.38 14.95 4.98
N THR A 212 -1.06 13.82 5.60
CA THR A 212 -0.31 12.72 4.97
C THR A 212 -0.44 11.46 5.82
N TYR A 213 0.03 10.33 5.28
CA TYR A 213 0.05 9.05 5.98
C TYR A 213 1.20 8.15 5.56
N PHE A 214 1.49 7.18 6.42
CA PHE A 214 2.37 6.05 6.19
C PHE A 214 1.68 4.74 6.54
N ILE A 215 2.15 3.64 5.98
CA ILE A 215 1.69 2.29 6.30
C ILE A 215 2.92 1.44 6.53
N VAL A 216 3.01 0.86 7.72
CA VAL A 216 4.04 -0.08 8.13
C VAL A 216 3.46 -1.48 8.05
N GLU A 217 4.06 -2.35 7.25
CA GLU A 217 3.61 -3.72 7.06
C GLU A 217 4.00 -4.61 8.24
N SER A 218 3.10 -5.52 8.65
CA SER A 218 3.38 -6.58 9.62
C SER A 218 3.04 -7.96 9.06
N ALA A 219 3.56 -9.02 9.68
CA ALA A 219 3.32 -10.39 9.22
C ALA A 219 1.84 -10.81 9.24
N ASP A 220 1.06 -10.19 10.13
CA ASP A 220 -0.35 -10.44 10.39
C ASP A 220 -1.26 -9.28 9.94
N GLY A 221 -0.73 -8.26 9.25
CA GLY A 221 -1.53 -7.09 8.88
C GLY A 221 -0.70 -5.85 8.55
N ALA A 222 -1.11 -4.71 9.09
CA ALA A 222 -0.38 -3.45 8.95
C ALA A 222 -0.77 -2.41 10.01
N THR A 223 0.08 -1.41 10.17
CA THR A 223 -0.18 -0.22 10.96
C THR A 223 -0.19 0.99 10.06
N ALA A 224 -1.33 1.67 9.95
CA ALA A 224 -1.46 2.94 9.27
C ALA A 224 -1.26 4.10 10.26
N ILE A 225 -0.43 5.07 9.87
CA ILE A 225 -0.07 6.24 10.67
C ILE A 225 -0.52 7.47 9.89
N SER A 226 -1.48 8.20 10.42
CA SER A 226 -2.06 9.39 9.79
C SER A 226 -1.63 10.65 10.52
N PHE A 227 -1.25 11.68 9.76
CA PHE A 227 -0.84 12.97 10.29
C PHE A 227 -1.83 14.07 9.89
N PHE A 228 -2.04 15.04 10.78
CA PHE A 228 -3.10 16.05 10.69
C PHE A 228 -2.57 17.43 11.05
N ASP A 229 -3.00 18.44 10.28
CA ASP A 229 -2.96 19.84 10.70
C ASP A 229 -3.99 20.08 11.83
N HIS A 230 -3.84 21.18 12.59
CA HIS A 230 -4.74 21.49 13.69
C HIS A 230 -6.21 21.66 13.25
N GLU A 231 -6.44 22.34 12.12
CA GLU A 231 -7.78 22.57 11.57
C GLU A 231 -8.47 21.27 11.10
N GLN A 232 -7.69 20.29 10.63
CA GLN A 232 -8.20 18.98 10.20
C GLN A 232 -8.68 18.12 11.38
N MET A 233 -8.20 18.43 12.59
CA MET A 233 -8.62 17.78 13.82
C MET A 233 -9.97 18.30 14.35
N GLU A 234 -10.36 19.53 13.98
CA GLU A 234 -11.54 20.23 14.49
C GLU A 234 -12.78 20.10 13.58
N LEU A 235 -12.69 19.37 12.47
CA LEU A 235 -13.86 19.01 11.66
C LEU A 235 -14.86 18.22 12.53
N PRO A 236 -16.12 18.70 12.68
CA PRO A 236 -17.07 18.17 13.66
C PRO A 236 -17.41 16.69 13.44
N PRO A 237 -17.38 15.87 14.51
CA PRO A 237 -16.54 16.00 15.70
C PRO A 237 -15.83 14.66 15.96
N ASP A 238 -14.58 14.64 16.40
CA ASP A 238 -13.95 13.36 16.81
C ASP A 238 -14.09 12.23 15.78
N ASP A 239 -14.12 12.55 14.47
CA ASP A 239 -14.74 11.68 13.47
C ASP A 239 -13.89 10.42 13.26
N ARG A 240 -14.11 9.42 14.12
CA ARG A 240 -13.63 8.05 13.99
C ARG A 240 -14.41 7.34 12.90
N ILE A 241 -15.52 7.88 12.39
CA ILE A 241 -16.38 7.20 11.41
C ILE A 241 -15.62 6.83 10.13
N PRO A 242 -14.74 7.66 9.54
CA PRO A 242 -13.98 7.29 8.35
C PRO A 242 -13.00 6.16 8.66
N PHE A 243 -12.33 6.23 9.81
CA PHE A 243 -11.39 5.20 10.26
C PHE A 243 -12.12 3.90 10.60
N LYS A 244 -13.23 3.93 11.34
CA LYS A 244 -14.13 2.77 11.52
C LYS A 244 -14.67 2.23 10.18
N ARG A 245 -14.86 3.09 9.18
CA ARG A 245 -15.23 2.67 7.80
C ARG A 245 -14.07 1.98 7.08
N LEU A 246 -12.82 2.09 7.55
CA LEU A 246 -11.69 1.32 7.01
C LEU A 246 -11.99 -0.17 7.10
N ILE A 247 -12.48 -0.68 8.24
CA ILE A 247 -12.90 -2.10 8.40
C ILE A 247 -14.01 -2.45 7.39
N SER A 248 -15.00 -1.58 7.20
CA SER A 248 -16.10 -1.89 6.27
C SER A 248 -15.66 -1.96 4.80
N ASN A 249 -14.55 -1.29 4.48
CA ASN A 249 -14.04 -1.19 3.11
C ASN A 249 -12.88 -2.16 2.84
N VAL A 250 -12.12 -2.56 3.86
CA VAL A 250 -11.05 -3.55 3.72
C VAL A 250 -11.66 -4.94 3.75
N ARG A 251 -11.67 -5.60 2.59
CA ARG A 251 -12.19 -6.96 2.43
C ARG A 251 -11.10 -7.88 1.91
N ILE A 252 -10.61 -8.76 2.78
CA ILE A 252 -9.70 -9.84 2.39
C ILE A 252 -10.51 -11.13 2.39
N PRO A 253 -10.72 -11.77 1.23
CA PRO A 253 -11.48 -13.02 1.16
C PRO A 253 -10.92 -14.04 2.16
N ARG A 254 -11.80 -14.64 2.96
CA ARG A 254 -11.49 -15.68 3.98
C ARG A 254 -10.80 -15.21 5.26
N PHE A 255 -10.41 -13.94 5.38
CA PHE A 255 -9.80 -13.42 6.60
C PHE A 255 -10.73 -12.42 7.29
N THR A 256 -10.88 -12.54 8.61
CA THR A 256 -11.54 -11.51 9.40
C THR A 256 -10.52 -10.43 9.72
N VAL A 257 -10.89 -9.15 9.56
CA VAL A 257 -10.01 -8.00 9.79
C VAL A 257 -10.43 -7.28 11.06
N TYR A 258 -9.47 -7.05 11.96
CA TYR A 258 -9.63 -6.27 13.18
C TYR A 258 -8.94 -4.91 13.04
N GLU A 259 -9.50 -3.88 13.64
CA GLU A 259 -8.90 -2.55 13.72
C GLU A 259 -8.88 -2.03 15.16
N GLY A 260 -7.75 -1.46 15.57
CA GLY A 260 -7.66 -0.59 16.73
C GLY A 260 -7.19 0.79 16.29
N VAL A 261 -7.83 1.85 16.77
CA VAL A 261 -7.48 3.25 16.44
C VAL A 261 -7.16 4.02 17.71
N SER A 262 -6.01 4.69 17.74
CA SER A 262 -5.61 5.52 18.88
C SER A 262 -6.34 6.87 18.86
N ASN A 263 -6.34 7.57 20.01
CA ASN A 263 -6.73 8.98 20.01
C ASN A 263 -5.67 9.80 19.25
N ALA A 264 -6.02 11.04 18.89
CA ALA A 264 -5.01 11.93 18.34
C ALA A 264 -4.06 12.41 19.44
N HIS A 265 -2.77 12.39 19.12
CA HIS A 265 -1.72 12.84 20.01
C HIS A 265 -0.74 13.75 19.24
N PRO A 266 0.03 14.62 19.91
CA PRO A 266 1.19 15.24 19.27
C PRO A 266 2.09 14.17 18.66
N ALA A 267 2.68 14.42 17.48
CA ALA A 267 3.56 13.46 16.83
C ALA A 267 4.72 12.99 17.74
N LYS A 268 5.18 13.80 18.70
CA LYS A 268 6.23 13.36 19.66
C LYS A 268 5.80 12.28 20.66
N LYS A 269 4.51 11.93 20.72
CA LYS A 269 3.91 10.97 21.65
C LYS A 269 3.18 9.86 20.90
N PHE A 270 3.86 9.19 19.97
CA PHE A 270 3.32 8.01 19.29
C PHE A 270 2.91 6.96 20.30
N ILE A 271 1.65 6.54 20.26
CA ILE A 271 1.15 5.44 21.08
C ILE A 271 0.39 4.49 20.15
N ALA A 272 0.85 3.25 20.07
CA ALA A 272 0.17 2.20 19.33
C ALA A 272 -1.17 1.84 20.00
N PRO A 273 -2.28 1.70 19.24
CA PRO A 273 -3.56 1.33 19.81
C PRO A 273 -3.62 -0.14 20.22
N ILE A 274 -4.39 -0.42 21.27
CA ILE A 274 -4.75 -1.78 21.68
C ILE A 274 -5.82 -2.31 20.71
N LEU A 275 -5.58 -3.47 20.11
CA LEU A 275 -6.57 -4.15 19.26
C LEU A 275 -7.80 -4.54 20.10
N ARG A 276 -8.99 -4.18 19.61
CA ARG A 276 -10.26 -4.66 20.18
C ARG A 276 -11.08 -5.31 19.07
N PRO A 277 -11.79 -6.42 19.35
CA PRO A 277 -12.68 -7.02 18.37
C PRO A 277 -13.75 -6.00 17.95
N ALA A 278 -14.06 -5.97 16.65
CA ALA A 278 -14.95 -4.97 16.03
C ALA A 278 -16.40 -4.96 16.59
N SER A 279 -16.77 -5.94 17.42
CA SER A 279 -18.05 -6.01 18.12
C SER A 279 -18.12 -5.24 19.44
N ALA A 280 -17.02 -4.67 19.94
CA ALA A 280 -16.99 -3.91 21.18
C ALA A 280 -17.13 -2.39 20.94
N SER A 281 -18.24 -1.96 20.33
CA SER A 281 -18.70 -0.58 20.45
C SER A 281 -19.36 -0.38 21.81
N THR A 282 -18.56 -0.21 22.85
CA THR A 282 -19.06 0.26 24.14
C THR A 282 -18.17 1.39 24.65
N SER A 283 -18.84 2.52 24.87
CA SER A 283 -18.37 3.71 25.57
C SER A 283 -17.36 3.40 26.67
N LEU A 284 -16.18 4.02 26.61
CA LEU A 284 -15.34 4.16 27.79
C LEU A 284 -15.01 5.64 28.00
N ARG A 285 -15.35 6.08 29.21
CA ARG A 285 -15.16 7.42 29.77
C ARG A 285 -13.68 7.86 29.72
N PRO A 286 -13.40 9.17 29.75
CA PRO A 286 -12.03 9.65 29.81
C PRO A 286 -11.40 9.28 31.15
N TRP A 287 -10.16 8.80 31.09
CA TRP A 287 -9.28 8.74 32.25
C TRP A 287 -8.82 10.18 32.51
N THR A 288 -9.43 10.85 33.48
CA THR A 288 -8.95 12.13 34.00
C THR A 288 -7.75 11.84 34.89
N GLY A 289 -6.56 12.19 34.43
CA GLY A 289 -5.43 12.37 35.32
C GLY A 289 -5.77 13.49 36.29
N HIS A 290 -5.95 13.15 37.56
CA HIS A 290 -5.93 14.12 38.64
C HIS A 290 -4.63 13.92 39.41
N ASP A 291 -3.77 14.92 39.28
CA ASP A 291 -2.90 15.35 40.38
C ASP A 291 -3.80 15.65 41.59
N ASP A 292 -3.47 15.06 42.74
CA ASP A 292 -3.84 15.67 44.02
C ASP A 292 -2.76 15.38 45.07
N PRO A 293 -2.03 16.41 45.55
CA PRO A 293 -1.05 16.30 46.61
C PRO A 293 -1.71 16.71 47.93
N SER A 294 -2.19 15.76 48.73
CA SER A 294 -2.34 15.94 50.18
C SER A 294 -2.93 14.69 50.81
N PHE A 295 -2.19 14.06 51.73
CA PHE A 295 -2.67 13.87 53.10
C PHE A 295 -1.52 13.36 53.97
N THR A 296 -1.09 14.25 54.84
CA THR A 296 -0.37 13.98 56.09
C THR A 296 -1.17 13.08 57.02
N GLY A 297 -0.50 12.24 57.80
CA GLY A 297 -0.95 11.94 59.16
C GLY A 297 -1.14 10.47 59.55
N THR A 298 -0.24 10.03 60.43
CA THR A 298 -0.48 9.17 61.61
C THR A 298 -0.77 7.68 61.46
N SER A 299 0.29 6.90 61.75
CA SER A 299 0.40 5.87 62.80
C SER A 299 -0.85 5.08 63.24
N ALA A 300 -0.78 3.75 63.19
CA ALA A 300 -0.74 2.88 64.38
C ALA A 300 -0.65 1.37 64.01
N CYS A 301 0.24 0.69 64.74
CA CYS A 301 0.26 -0.71 65.20
C CYS A 301 -0.68 -1.78 64.61
N GLY A 302 -0.10 -2.97 64.39
CA GLY A 302 -0.84 -4.24 64.50
C GLY A 302 -0.09 -5.47 63.97
N THR A 303 0.64 -6.15 64.87
CA THR A 303 1.08 -7.58 64.83
C THR A 303 0.07 -8.52 64.16
N TRP A 304 0.46 -9.59 63.46
CA TRP A 304 1.36 -10.71 63.82
C TRP A 304 2.26 -11.15 62.66
#